data_AF-A0A8T4IKA1-F1
#
_entry.id   AF-A0A8T4IKA1-F1
#
_cell.length_a   1.000
_cell.length_b   1.000
_cell.length_c   1.000
_cell.angle_alpha   90.00
_cell.angle_beta   90.00
_cell.angle_gamma   90.00
#
_symmetry.space_group_name_H-M   'P 1'
#
loop_
_entity.id
_entity.type
_entity.pdbx_description
1 polymer ?
#
loop_
_entity_poly.entity_id
_entity_poly.type
_entity_poly.pdbx_seq_one_letter_code
_entity_poly.pdbx_strand_id
1 'polypeptide(L)'
;MTAMTIGKAAKKAGVSVETIRFYERRGLIEQPAKPDRSVRRYSDQVVREIRFIKEAQQLGFTLRQAGELLDLRSDPTADRSAVRLQAIAKRREVRHKIFHLQQIDKALSTLVEQCPGCGDLHDCSIIESLESARSDTLSFPEDFEPEQPAVRIVTLLIAGLRCPDCADLAANMIAEQPDVRSANVSYSQGQARLTVTNAWTGPAALNRTLAQHGYAVEPPIDKTGE
;
A
#
# COMPACT_ATOMS: atom_id res chain seq x y z
N MET A 1 -5.89 -35.34 9.35
CA MET A 1 -5.42 -34.03 9.87
C MET A 1 -4.29 -34.26 10.86
N THR A 2 -3.08 -33.78 10.58
CA THR A 2 -1.95 -33.92 11.51
C THR A 2 -2.07 -32.87 12.61
N ALA A 3 -2.36 -33.30 13.83
CA ALA A 3 -2.57 -32.40 14.97
C ALA A 3 -1.25 -32.24 15.75
N MET A 4 -0.61 -31.08 15.66
CA MET A 4 0.74 -30.83 16.21
C MET A 4 0.74 -29.90 17.43
N THR A 5 1.75 -30.01 18.29
CA THR A 5 1.90 -29.09 19.43
C THR A 5 2.33 -27.71 18.97
N ILE A 6 2.12 -26.68 19.81
CA ILE A 6 2.49 -25.29 19.48
C ILE A 6 3.97 -25.14 19.09
N GLY A 7 4.87 -25.88 19.74
CA GLY A 7 6.30 -25.86 19.40
C GLY A 7 6.60 -26.44 18.01
N LYS A 8 5.91 -27.54 17.63
CA LYS A 8 6.02 -28.11 16.28
C LYS A 8 5.41 -27.17 15.25
N ALA A 9 4.27 -26.54 15.55
CA ALA A 9 3.63 -25.56 14.68
C ALA A 9 4.53 -24.33 14.45
N ALA A 10 5.12 -23.79 15.51
CA ALA A 10 6.06 -22.66 15.45
C ALA A 10 7.28 -22.99 14.57
N LYS A 11 7.91 -24.15 14.82
CA LYS A 11 9.04 -24.61 14.00
C LYS A 11 8.66 -24.78 12.54
N LYS A 12 7.48 -25.35 12.24
CA LYS A 12 7.00 -25.55 10.87
C LYS A 12 6.63 -24.22 10.20
N ALA A 13 6.04 -23.27 10.93
CA ALA A 13 5.71 -21.95 10.42
C ALA A 13 6.93 -21.01 10.33
N GLY A 14 8.05 -21.35 10.97
CA GLY A 14 9.24 -20.50 11.00
C GLY A 14 9.02 -19.23 11.82
N VAL A 15 8.28 -19.33 12.92
CA VAL A 15 8.01 -18.23 13.88
C VAL A 15 8.28 -18.70 15.31
N SER A 16 8.33 -17.78 16.27
CA SER A 16 8.43 -18.15 17.69
C SER A 16 7.08 -18.63 18.22
N VAL A 17 7.11 -19.38 19.32
CA VAL A 17 5.89 -19.80 20.05
C VAL A 17 5.09 -18.59 20.55
N GLU A 18 5.79 -17.52 20.94
CA GLU A 18 5.18 -16.26 21.37
C GLU A 18 4.46 -15.56 20.23
N THR A 19 4.99 -15.59 19.01
CA THR A 19 4.31 -15.07 17.82
C THR A 19 2.97 -15.78 17.59
N ILE A 20 2.92 -17.11 17.71
CA ILE A 20 1.66 -17.87 17.60
C ILE A 20 0.68 -17.41 18.68
N ARG A 21 1.10 -17.36 19.95
CA ARG A 21 0.24 -16.89 21.05
C ARG A 21 -0.23 -15.46 20.84
N PHE A 22 0.61 -14.62 20.24
CA PHE A 22 0.28 -13.24 19.93
C PHE A 22 -0.78 -13.15 18.82
N TYR A 23 -0.68 -13.96 17.76
CA TYR A 23 -1.71 -14.04 16.72
C TYR A 23 -3.04 -14.57 17.27
N GLU A 24 -3.02 -15.55 18.17
CA GLU A 24 -4.23 -16.02 18.87
C GLU A 24 -4.89 -14.89 19.67
N ARG A 25 -4.12 -14.13 20.46
CA ARG A 25 -4.65 -13.01 21.25
C ARG A 25 -5.23 -11.89 20.39
N ARG A 26 -4.70 -11.72 19.18
CA ARG A 26 -5.19 -10.75 18.20
C ARG A 26 -6.33 -11.29 17.32
N GLY A 27 -6.76 -12.54 17.51
CA GLY A 27 -7.84 -13.17 16.75
C GLY A 27 -7.48 -13.48 15.29
N LEU A 28 -6.20 -13.45 14.92
CA LEU A 28 -5.75 -13.66 13.53
C LEU A 28 -5.68 -15.12 13.12
N ILE A 29 -5.61 -16.02 14.10
CA ILE A 29 -5.62 -17.47 13.89
C ILE A 29 -6.55 -18.10 14.90
N GLU A 30 -7.20 -19.19 14.50
CA GLU A 30 -8.10 -19.93 15.39
C GLU A 30 -7.30 -20.48 16.58
N GLN A 31 -7.75 -20.17 17.79
CA GLN A 31 -7.20 -20.78 18.99
C GLN A 31 -7.88 -22.15 19.18
N PRO A 32 -7.15 -23.28 19.03
CA PRO A 32 -7.75 -24.59 19.19
C PRO A 32 -8.23 -24.80 20.62
N ALA A 33 -9.39 -25.47 20.76
CA ALA A 33 -9.95 -25.83 22.04
C ALA A 33 -8.92 -26.58 22.89
N LYS A 34 -8.82 -26.23 24.17
CA LYS A 34 -7.95 -26.91 25.12
C LYS A 34 -8.69 -28.16 25.61
N PRO A 35 -8.29 -29.39 25.23
CA PRO A 35 -8.92 -30.58 25.77
C PRO A 35 -8.54 -30.70 27.25
N ASP A 36 -9.42 -31.29 28.06
CA ASP A 36 -9.25 -31.32 29.51
C ASP A 36 -7.92 -32.01 29.88
N ARG A 37 -7.08 -31.30 30.64
CA ARG A 37 -5.69 -31.67 30.99
C ARG A 37 -4.74 -32.01 29.82
N SER A 38 -5.03 -31.54 28.59
CA SER A 38 -4.21 -31.80 27.39
C SER A 38 -3.54 -30.53 26.81
N VAL A 39 -2.53 -30.76 25.98
CA VAL A 39 -1.85 -29.74 25.17
C VAL A 39 -2.70 -29.39 23.95
N ARG A 40 -2.80 -28.09 23.62
CA ARG A 40 -3.43 -27.59 22.40
C ARG A 40 -2.80 -28.22 21.14
N ARG A 41 -3.65 -28.56 20.18
CA ARG A 41 -3.24 -29.18 18.92
C ARG A 41 -3.60 -28.27 17.74
N TYR A 42 -2.60 -27.96 16.92
CA TYR A 42 -2.72 -27.11 15.75
C TYR A 42 -2.75 -27.97 14.49
N SER A 43 -3.60 -27.59 13.54
CA SER A 43 -3.67 -28.26 12.24
C SER A 43 -2.62 -27.70 11.28
N ASP A 44 -2.37 -28.43 10.19
CA ASP A 44 -1.55 -27.94 9.08
C ASP A 44 -2.13 -26.67 8.41
N GLN A 45 -3.45 -26.45 8.55
CA GLN A 45 -4.12 -25.25 8.03
C GLN A 45 -3.69 -24.00 8.80
N VAL A 46 -3.71 -24.05 10.14
CA VAL A 46 -3.24 -22.94 10.98
C VAL A 46 -1.78 -22.60 10.71
N VAL A 47 -0.94 -23.60 10.45
CA VAL A 47 0.47 -23.37 10.04
C VAL A 47 0.55 -22.57 8.73
N ARG A 48 -0.33 -22.84 7.76
CA ARG A 48 -0.37 -22.07 6.50
C ARG A 48 -0.83 -20.63 6.73
N GLU A 49 -1.80 -20.40 7.62
CA GLU A 49 -2.27 -19.06 7.99
C GLU A 49 -1.17 -18.26 8.70
N ILE A 50 -0.45 -18.87 9.65
CA ILE A 50 0.68 -18.23 10.32
C ILE A 50 1.77 -17.82 9.32
N ARG A 51 2.11 -18.71 8.38
CA ARG A 51 3.06 -18.39 7.31
C ARG A 51 2.55 -17.24 6.44
N PHE A 52 1.27 -17.26 6.07
CA PHE A 52 0.66 -16.19 5.29
C PHE A 52 0.77 -14.82 5.99
N ILE A 53 0.44 -14.74 7.28
CA ILE A 53 0.57 -13.51 8.07
C ILE A 53 2.03 -13.05 8.07
N LYS A 54 2.97 -13.97 8.27
CA LYS A 54 4.42 -13.66 8.28
C LYS A 54 4.87 -13.05 6.94
N GLU A 55 4.50 -13.66 5.81
CA GLU A 55 4.86 -13.15 4.48
C GLU A 55 4.21 -11.78 4.22
N ALA A 56 2.95 -11.59 4.61
CA ALA A 56 2.28 -10.29 4.50
C ALA A 56 3.02 -9.20 5.31
N GLN A 57 3.44 -9.51 6.54
CA GLN A 57 4.23 -8.55 7.33
C GLN A 57 5.58 -8.22 6.71
N GLN A 58 6.25 -9.18 6.06
CA GLN A 58 7.51 -8.93 5.35
C GLN A 58 7.34 -7.96 4.17
N LEU A 59 6.17 -7.97 3.53
CA LEU A 59 5.78 -7.02 2.49
C LEU A 59 5.32 -5.65 3.04
N GLY A 60 5.34 -5.47 4.36
CA GLY A 60 4.96 -4.24 5.03
C GLY A 60 3.46 -4.11 5.31
N PHE A 61 2.66 -5.17 5.16
CA PHE A 61 1.28 -5.17 5.63
C PHE A 61 1.22 -5.14 7.15
N THR A 62 0.28 -4.35 7.69
CA THR A 62 0.00 -4.38 9.13
C THR A 62 -0.72 -5.68 9.49
N LEU A 63 -0.71 -6.05 10.76
CA LEU A 63 -1.43 -7.23 11.25
C LEU A 63 -2.92 -7.19 10.91
N ARG A 64 -3.53 -6.01 10.97
CA ARG A 64 -4.93 -5.80 10.58
C ARG A 64 -5.15 -6.14 9.09
N GLN A 65 -4.30 -5.59 8.22
CA GLN A 65 -4.37 -5.86 6.78
C GLN A 65 -4.10 -7.32 6.44
N ALA A 66 -3.17 -7.97 7.15
CA ALA A 66 -2.91 -9.40 6.99
C ALA A 66 -4.13 -10.26 7.41
N GLY A 67 -4.87 -9.84 8.44
CA GLY A 67 -6.14 -10.44 8.84
C GLY A 67 -7.22 -10.28 7.77
N GLU A 68 -7.41 -9.06 7.25
CA GLU A 68 -8.36 -8.80 6.15
C GLU A 68 -8.05 -9.66 4.91
N LEU A 69 -6.77 -9.83 4.58
CA LEU A 69 -6.33 -10.72 3.50
C LEU A 69 -6.59 -12.20 3.79
N LEU A 70 -6.53 -12.63 5.06
CA LEU A 70 -6.90 -13.98 5.47
C LEU A 70 -8.41 -14.22 5.37
N ASP A 71 -9.21 -13.21 5.73
CA ASP A 71 -10.67 -13.27 5.63
C ASP A 71 -11.08 -13.38 4.17
N LEU A 72 -10.53 -12.53 3.29
CA LEU A 72 -10.74 -12.61 1.84
C LEU A 72 -10.33 -13.97 1.25
N ARG A 73 -9.28 -14.59 1.78
CA ARG A 73 -8.86 -15.93 1.33
C ARG A 73 -9.82 -17.03 1.75
N SER A 74 -10.53 -16.85 2.86
CA SER A 74 -11.43 -17.84 3.43
C SER A 74 -12.87 -17.69 2.89
N ASP A 75 -13.19 -16.53 2.34
CA ASP A 75 -14.48 -16.24 1.71
C ASP A 75 -14.53 -16.79 0.27
N PRO A 76 -15.43 -17.76 -0.03
CA PRO A 76 -15.58 -18.33 -1.36
C PRO A 76 -16.17 -17.35 -2.40
N THR A 77 -16.75 -16.23 -1.95
CA THR A 77 -17.31 -15.18 -2.80
C THR A 77 -16.36 -14.02 -3.04
N ALA A 78 -15.18 -14.04 -2.39
CA ALA A 78 -14.21 -12.97 -2.51
C ALA A 78 -13.65 -12.85 -3.93
N ASP A 79 -13.59 -11.61 -4.41
CA ASP A 79 -13.03 -11.29 -5.70
C ASP A 79 -11.55 -10.89 -5.60
N ARG A 80 -10.79 -11.26 -6.63
CA ARG A 80 -9.38 -10.91 -6.81
C ARG A 80 -9.17 -9.39 -6.85
N SER A 81 -10.19 -8.62 -7.25
CA SER A 81 -10.14 -7.16 -7.24
C SER A 81 -9.89 -6.58 -5.84
N ALA A 82 -10.50 -7.15 -4.79
CA ALA A 82 -10.33 -6.69 -3.41
C ALA A 82 -8.89 -6.89 -2.92
N VAL A 83 -8.32 -8.07 -3.17
CA VAL A 83 -6.92 -8.38 -2.84
C VAL A 83 -5.97 -7.47 -3.62
N ARG A 84 -6.23 -7.27 -4.92
CA ARG A 84 -5.43 -6.39 -5.78
C ARG A 84 -5.46 -4.94 -5.27
N LEU A 85 -6.61 -4.44 -4.85
CA LEU A 85 -6.76 -3.08 -4.33
C LEU A 85 -5.92 -2.86 -3.06
N GLN A 86 -5.94 -3.81 -2.12
CA GLN A 86 -5.10 -3.75 -0.92
C GLN A 86 -3.60 -3.76 -1.27
N ALA A 87 -3.18 -4.58 -2.24
CA ALA A 87 -1.80 -4.60 -2.71
C ALA A 87 -1.37 -3.28 -3.36
N ILE A 88 -2.24 -2.65 -4.18
CA ILE A 88 -1.98 -1.33 -4.79
C ILE A 88 -1.83 -0.26 -3.70
N ALA A 89 -2.72 -0.25 -2.70
CA ALA A 89 -2.63 0.68 -1.59
C ALA A 89 -1.31 0.54 -0.82
N LYS A 90 -0.92 -0.70 -0.48
CA LYS A 90 0.36 -0.97 0.20
C LYS A 90 1.56 -0.56 -0.65
N ARG A 91 1.54 -0.84 -1.95
CA ARG A 91 2.61 -0.41 -2.88
C ARG A 91 2.75 1.11 -2.91
N ARG A 92 1.64 1.85 -2.83
CA ARG A 92 1.66 3.33 -2.78
C ARG A 92 2.29 3.84 -1.50
N GLU A 93 1.95 3.25 -0.35
CA GLU A 93 2.55 3.57 0.95
C GLU A 93 4.07 3.32 0.94
N VAL A 94 4.50 2.16 0.43
CA VAL A 94 5.93 1.82 0.31
C VAL A 94 6.67 2.83 -0.58
N ARG A 95 6.10 3.19 -1.74
CA ARG A 95 6.68 4.21 -2.63
C ARG A 95 6.83 5.57 -1.95
N HIS A 96 5.83 5.97 -1.16
CA HIS A 96 5.90 7.21 -0.40
C HIS A 96 7.03 7.18 0.63
N LYS A 97 7.19 6.07 1.36
CA LYS A 97 8.27 5.89 2.32
C LYS A 97 9.65 5.89 1.65
N ILE A 98 9.79 5.26 0.49
CA ILE A 98 11.02 5.31 -0.32
C ILE A 98 11.36 6.75 -0.68
N PHE A 99 10.40 7.51 -1.21
CA PHE A 99 10.61 8.91 -1.57
C PHE A 99 11.09 9.74 -0.37
N HIS A 100 10.45 9.57 0.80
CA HIS A 100 10.84 10.29 2.01
C HIS A 100 12.23 9.89 2.50
N LEU A 101 12.55 8.58 2.52
CA LEU A 101 13.88 8.09 2.88
C LEU A 101 14.96 8.60 1.93
N GLN A 102 14.67 8.75 0.64
CA GLN A 102 15.60 9.35 -0.34
C GLN A 102 15.83 10.85 -0.05
N GLN A 103 14.84 11.59 0.43
CA GLN A 103 15.06 12.99 0.83
C GLN A 103 15.96 13.08 2.07
N ILE A 104 15.73 12.22 3.06
CA ILE A 104 16.57 12.14 4.26
C ILE A 104 18.00 11.78 3.87
N ASP A 105 18.18 10.74 3.05
CA ASP A 105 19.48 10.29 2.57
C ASP A 105 20.25 11.40 1.84
N LYS A 106 19.57 12.19 0.99
CA LYS A 106 20.15 13.35 0.33
C LYS A 106 20.57 14.45 1.31
N ALA A 107 19.74 14.74 2.32
CA ALA A 107 20.05 15.72 3.34
C ALA A 107 21.28 15.29 4.16
N LEU A 108 21.32 14.03 4.58
CA LEU A 108 22.47 13.45 5.29
C LEU A 108 23.73 13.44 4.43
N SER A 109 23.60 13.12 3.14
CA SER A 109 24.74 13.14 2.20
C SER A 109 25.35 14.53 2.09
N THR A 110 24.52 15.58 1.98
CA THR A 110 24.99 16.97 1.98
C THR A 110 25.78 17.31 3.25
N LEU A 111 25.28 16.92 4.43
CA LEU A 111 25.95 17.17 5.70
C LEU A 111 27.29 16.44 5.80
N VAL A 112 27.36 15.20 5.32
CA VAL A 112 28.59 14.41 5.29
C VAL A 112 29.61 15.04 4.33
N GLU A 113 29.20 15.48 3.14
CA GLU A 113 30.08 16.14 2.16
C GLU A 113 30.64 17.48 2.65
N GLN A 114 29.86 18.21 3.46
CA GLN A 114 30.27 19.48 4.06
C GLN A 114 31.17 19.31 5.29
N CYS A 115 31.33 18.08 5.79
CA CYS A 115 32.16 17.80 6.95
C CYS A 115 33.60 17.51 6.49
N PRO A 116 34.61 18.25 6.97
CA PRO A 116 36.01 18.00 6.62
C PRO A 116 36.53 16.65 7.16
N GLY A 117 35.81 16.00 8.08
CA GLY A 117 36.10 14.65 8.59
C GLY A 117 37.20 14.57 9.66
N CYS A 118 37.94 15.66 9.91
CA CYS A 118 38.91 15.80 11.00
C CYS A 118 38.90 17.23 11.55
N GLY A 119 39.22 17.39 12.84
CA GLY A 119 39.20 18.69 13.52
C GLY A 119 38.62 18.60 14.94
N ASP A 120 38.53 19.76 15.60
CA ASP A 120 37.83 19.90 16.89
C ASP A 120 36.30 19.86 16.65
N LEU A 121 35.55 19.32 17.61
CA LEU A 121 34.08 19.26 17.56
C LEU A 121 33.43 20.64 17.58
N HIS A 122 34.13 21.65 18.10
CA HIS A 122 33.64 23.03 18.15
C HIS A 122 33.41 23.64 16.76
N ASP A 123 34.12 23.15 15.72
CA ASP A 123 34.00 23.62 14.33
C ASP A 123 33.24 22.61 13.44
N CYS A 124 32.39 21.77 14.04
CA CYS A 124 31.67 20.74 13.31
C CYS A 124 30.47 21.30 12.53
N SER A 125 30.62 21.43 11.21
CA SER A 125 29.57 21.90 10.29
C SER A 125 28.27 21.08 10.35
N ILE A 126 28.34 19.79 10.71
CA ILE A 126 27.16 18.94 10.91
C ILE A 126 26.36 19.38 12.14
N ILE A 127 27.02 19.60 13.28
CA ILE A 127 26.37 20.02 14.53
C ILE A 127 25.77 21.41 14.34
N GLU A 128 26.54 22.34 13.77
CA GLU A 128 26.07 23.69 13.46
C GLU A 128 24.83 23.69 12.55
N SER A 129 24.82 22.84 11.51
CA SER A 129 23.67 22.70 10.60
C SER A 129 22.44 22.12 11.31
N LEU A 130 22.62 21.15 12.20
CA LEU A 130 21.52 20.55 12.97
C LEU A 130 20.96 21.50 14.03
N GLU A 131 21.80 22.34 14.65
CA GLU A 131 21.38 23.37 15.61
C GLU A 131 20.70 24.54 14.90
N SER A 132 21.18 24.94 13.71
CA SER A 132 20.56 25.99 12.90
C SER A 132 19.22 25.55 12.30
N ALA A 133 19.10 24.28 11.90
CA ALA A 133 17.84 23.70 11.41
C ALA A 133 16.75 23.60 12.49
N ARG A 134 17.08 23.74 13.79
CA ARG A 134 16.08 23.74 14.88
C ARG A 134 15.26 25.03 14.97
N SER A 135 15.63 26.11 14.27
CA SER A 135 14.87 27.38 14.34
C SER A 135 13.62 27.41 13.44
N ASP A 136 13.53 26.52 12.44
CA ASP A 136 12.33 26.30 11.63
C ASP A 136 11.79 24.89 11.91
N THR A 137 11.11 24.77 13.06
CA THR A 137 10.21 23.69 13.47
C THR A 137 10.11 22.51 12.48
N LEU A 138 10.91 21.47 12.69
CA LEU A 138 10.53 20.11 12.29
C LEU A 138 9.40 19.66 13.21
N SER A 139 8.19 20.16 12.94
CA SER A 139 6.96 19.54 13.42
C SER A 139 6.93 18.14 12.80
N PHE A 140 7.13 17.13 13.64
CA PHE A 140 6.73 15.77 13.35
C PHE A 140 5.31 15.60 13.89
N PRO A 141 4.27 15.53 13.05
CA PRO A 141 2.97 15.09 13.49
C PRO A 141 3.07 13.58 13.77
N GLU A 142 2.88 13.17 15.02
CA GLU A 142 2.71 11.75 15.39
C GLU A 142 1.42 11.15 14.78
N ASP A 143 0.58 11.98 14.15
CA ASP A 143 -0.51 11.61 13.25
C ASP A 143 -0.34 12.37 11.91
N PHE A 144 0.59 11.95 11.04
CA PHE A 144 0.72 12.52 9.70
C PHE A 144 -0.39 11.96 8.80
N GLU A 145 -1.57 12.55 8.89
CA GLU A 145 -2.59 12.44 7.84
C GLU A 145 -1.96 12.90 6.52
N PRO A 146 -2.05 12.10 5.45
CA PRO A 146 -1.27 12.34 4.25
C PRO A 146 -1.60 13.72 3.69
N GLU A 147 -0.62 14.63 3.64
CA GLU A 147 -0.69 15.81 2.79
C GLU A 147 -0.98 15.32 1.37
N GLN A 148 -2.24 15.45 0.99
CA GLN A 148 -2.71 15.05 -0.32
C GLN A 148 -2.07 16.06 -1.28
N PRO A 149 -1.16 15.65 -2.18
CA PRO A 149 -0.68 16.55 -3.21
C PRO A 149 -1.91 17.12 -3.91
N ALA A 150 -1.93 18.43 -4.21
CA ALA A 150 -3.06 19.07 -4.84
C ALA A 150 -3.54 18.22 -6.03
N VAL A 151 -4.68 17.57 -5.83
CA VAL A 151 -5.30 16.66 -6.78
C VAL A 151 -6.57 17.32 -7.26
N ARG A 152 -6.80 17.24 -8.56
CA ARG A 152 -8.07 17.65 -9.17
C ARG A 152 -8.79 16.42 -9.69
N ILE A 153 -10.11 16.50 -9.68
CA ILE A 153 -10.97 15.46 -10.25
C ILE A 153 -11.25 15.83 -11.70
N VAL A 154 -11.01 14.90 -12.61
CA VAL A 154 -11.35 15.03 -14.03
C VAL A 154 -12.28 13.90 -14.40
N THR A 155 -13.38 14.21 -15.08
CA THR A 155 -14.31 13.22 -15.62
C THR A 155 -14.13 13.12 -17.12
N LEU A 156 -13.88 11.92 -17.62
CA LEU A 156 -13.74 11.61 -19.04
C LEU A 156 -14.82 10.63 -19.47
N LEU A 157 -15.13 10.59 -20.76
CA LEU A 157 -16.00 9.56 -21.33
C LEU A 157 -15.16 8.49 -22.01
N ILE A 158 -15.49 7.22 -21.76
CA ILE A 158 -14.84 6.06 -22.37
C ILE A 158 -15.86 5.33 -23.23
N ALA A 159 -15.68 5.42 -24.55
CA ALA A 159 -16.45 4.65 -25.52
C ALA A 159 -15.82 3.28 -25.76
N GLY A 160 -16.66 2.28 -26.07
CA GLY A 160 -16.23 0.92 -26.42
C GLY A 160 -16.21 -0.09 -25.28
N LEU A 161 -16.69 0.27 -24.09
CA LEU A 161 -16.88 -0.68 -22.98
C LEU A 161 -18.06 -1.62 -23.29
N ARG A 162 -17.80 -2.93 -23.30
CA ARG A 162 -18.81 -3.97 -23.62
C ARG A 162 -19.25 -4.78 -22.40
N CYS A 163 -18.60 -4.58 -21.25
CA CYS A 163 -18.80 -5.37 -20.04
C CYS A 163 -18.32 -4.63 -18.77
N PRO A 164 -18.82 -4.98 -17.57
CA PRO A 164 -18.29 -4.47 -16.30
C PRO A 164 -16.79 -4.72 -16.12
N ASP A 165 -16.31 -5.92 -16.43
CA ASP A 165 -14.88 -6.29 -16.35
C ASP A 165 -14.01 -5.42 -17.28
N CYS A 166 -14.58 -4.94 -18.38
CA CYS A 166 -13.93 -4.05 -19.34
C CYS A 166 -13.71 -2.66 -18.73
N ALA A 167 -14.65 -2.21 -17.88
CA ALA A 167 -14.52 -0.95 -17.16
C ALA A 167 -13.43 -1.03 -16.08
N ASP A 168 -13.34 -2.16 -15.37
CA ASP A 168 -12.26 -2.41 -14.41
C ASP A 168 -10.89 -2.49 -15.09
N LEU A 169 -10.81 -3.14 -16.25
CA LEU A 169 -9.58 -3.20 -17.04
C LEU A 169 -9.13 -1.79 -17.47
N ALA A 170 -10.06 -0.97 -17.99
CA ALA A 170 -9.78 0.41 -18.34
C ALA A 170 -9.35 1.23 -17.11
N ALA A 171 -10.05 1.11 -15.97
CA ALA A 171 -9.70 1.78 -14.72
C ALA A 171 -8.27 1.44 -14.26
N ASN A 172 -7.89 0.17 -14.35
CA ASN A 172 -6.53 -0.29 -14.02
C ASN A 172 -5.47 0.33 -14.92
N MET A 173 -5.68 0.33 -16.25
CA MET A 173 -4.74 0.92 -17.20
C MET A 173 -4.57 2.43 -16.98
N ILE A 174 -5.65 3.12 -16.63
CA ILE A 174 -5.62 4.55 -16.33
C ILE A 174 -4.87 4.82 -15.02
N ALA A 175 -5.07 3.98 -13.99
CA ALA A 175 -4.40 4.10 -12.70
C ALA A 175 -2.90 3.78 -12.72
N GLU A 176 -2.41 3.11 -13.78
CA GLU A 176 -0.96 2.85 -13.96
C GLU A 176 -0.20 4.06 -14.53
N GLN A 177 -0.89 5.11 -14.96
CA GLN A 177 -0.26 6.34 -15.46
C GLN A 177 0.41 7.13 -14.32
N PRO A 178 1.59 7.72 -14.56
CA PRO A 178 2.36 8.43 -13.53
C PRO A 178 1.61 9.63 -12.93
N ASP A 179 0.77 10.29 -13.73
CA ASP A 179 0.06 11.51 -13.34
C ASP A 179 -1.30 11.25 -12.67
N VAL A 180 -1.75 9.98 -12.64
CA VAL A 180 -3.05 9.54 -12.13
C VAL A 180 -2.88 8.87 -10.76
N ARG A 181 -3.59 9.37 -9.74
CA ARG A 181 -3.58 8.81 -8.37
C ARG A 181 -4.63 7.76 -8.13
N SER A 182 -5.80 7.91 -8.77
CA SER A 182 -6.85 6.91 -8.80
C SER A 182 -7.73 7.12 -10.02
N ALA A 183 -8.33 6.03 -10.49
CA ALA A 183 -9.26 6.02 -11.60
C ALA A 183 -10.42 5.10 -11.26
N ASN A 184 -11.65 5.59 -11.42
CA ASN A 184 -12.86 4.79 -11.32
C ASN A 184 -13.63 4.93 -12.63
N VAL A 185 -13.97 3.81 -13.27
CA VAL A 185 -14.69 3.79 -14.54
C VAL A 185 -16.04 3.11 -14.31
N SER A 186 -17.11 3.86 -14.54
CA SER A 186 -18.48 3.36 -14.47
C SER A 186 -18.89 2.79 -15.82
N TYR A 187 -19.13 1.47 -15.86
CA TYR A 187 -19.66 0.80 -17.06
C TYR A 187 -21.03 1.33 -17.47
N SER A 188 -21.96 1.52 -16.52
CA SER A 188 -23.34 1.93 -16.80
C SER A 188 -23.45 3.36 -17.33
N GLN A 189 -22.47 4.22 -17.03
CA GLN A 189 -22.45 5.61 -17.46
C GLN A 189 -21.40 5.90 -18.55
N GLY A 190 -20.49 4.96 -18.85
CA GLY A 190 -19.35 5.18 -19.73
C GLY A 190 -18.41 6.29 -19.24
N GLN A 191 -18.43 6.61 -17.93
CA GLN A 191 -17.71 7.74 -17.34
C GLN A 191 -16.53 7.26 -16.52
N ALA A 192 -15.37 7.90 -16.71
CA ALA A 192 -14.15 7.68 -15.96
C ALA A 192 -13.87 8.89 -15.07
N ARG A 193 -13.98 8.72 -13.75
CA ARG A 193 -13.63 9.73 -12.75
C ARG A 193 -12.19 9.50 -12.30
N LEU A 194 -11.32 10.44 -12.63
CA LEU A 194 -9.89 10.36 -12.37
C LEU A 194 -9.50 11.36 -11.29
N THR A 195 -8.70 10.92 -10.34
CA THR A 195 -7.98 11.81 -9.42
C THR A 195 -6.58 11.98 -9.97
N VAL A 196 -6.27 13.17 -10.48
CA VAL A 196 -4.99 13.44 -11.15
C VAL A 196 -4.20 14.49 -10.38
N THR A 197 -2.89 14.39 -10.46
CA THR A 197 -2.00 15.43 -9.93
C THR A 197 -2.03 16.67 -10.82
N ASN A 198 -1.62 17.83 -10.30
CA ASN A 198 -1.49 19.06 -11.09
C ASN A 198 -0.51 18.95 -12.28
N ALA A 199 0.34 17.92 -12.32
CA ALA A 199 1.23 17.63 -13.44
C ALA A 199 0.51 16.99 -14.65
N TRP A 200 -0.76 16.60 -14.52
CA TRP A 200 -1.50 15.95 -15.59
C TRP A 200 -1.74 16.89 -16.77
N THR A 201 -1.15 16.53 -17.92
CA THR A 201 -1.11 17.31 -19.16
C THR A 201 -2.30 17.06 -20.10
N GLY A 202 -3.21 16.14 -19.76
CA GLY A 202 -4.44 15.90 -20.53
C GLY A 202 -4.67 14.45 -20.92
N PRO A 203 -5.81 14.14 -21.56
CA PRO A 203 -6.20 12.76 -21.89
C PRO A 203 -5.45 12.18 -23.08
N ALA A 204 -4.59 12.96 -23.76
CA ALA A 204 -3.92 12.52 -25.00
C ALA A 204 -2.96 11.33 -24.79
N ALA A 205 -2.23 11.31 -23.68
CA ALA A 205 -1.40 10.16 -23.31
C ALA A 205 -2.27 8.93 -23.03
N LEU A 206 -3.38 9.14 -22.34
CA LEU A 206 -4.32 8.09 -21.96
C LEU A 206 -5.04 7.49 -23.17
N ASN A 207 -5.46 8.32 -24.12
CA ASN A 207 -6.15 7.89 -25.33
C ASN A 207 -5.28 6.95 -26.17
N ARG A 208 -3.96 7.20 -26.26
CA ARG A 208 -3.03 6.30 -26.97
C ARG A 208 -2.99 4.91 -26.32
N THR A 209 -2.94 4.85 -24.99
CA THR A 209 -2.91 3.58 -24.26
C THR A 209 -4.23 2.83 -24.35
N LEU A 210 -5.36 3.53 -24.26
CA LEU A 210 -6.70 2.92 -24.32
C LEU A 210 -7.09 2.51 -25.75
N ALA A 211 -6.67 3.25 -26.77
CA ALA A 211 -6.93 2.93 -28.18
C ALA A 211 -6.28 1.60 -28.61
N GLN A 212 -5.12 1.24 -28.04
CA GLN A 212 -4.47 -0.05 -28.29
C GLN A 212 -5.33 -1.25 -27.84
N HIS A 213 -6.29 -1.02 -26.94
CA HIS A 213 -7.22 -2.03 -26.43
C HIS A 213 -8.66 -1.84 -26.94
N GLY A 214 -8.85 -0.97 -27.95
CA GLY A 214 -10.15 -0.74 -28.59
C GLY A 214 -11.09 0.21 -27.84
N TYR A 215 -10.58 0.98 -26.88
CA TYR A 215 -11.32 2.00 -26.15
C TYR A 215 -10.98 3.39 -26.66
N ALA A 216 -11.96 4.28 -26.74
CA ALA A 216 -11.74 5.68 -27.15
C ALA A 216 -12.07 6.61 -25.98
N VAL A 217 -11.16 7.57 -25.72
CA VAL A 217 -11.37 8.60 -24.70
C VAL A 217 -11.87 9.86 -25.38
N GLU A 218 -13.08 10.29 -25.02
CA GLU A 218 -13.60 11.60 -25.43
C GLU A 218 -13.20 12.67 -24.41
N PRO A 219 -12.89 13.90 -24.87
CA PRO A 219 -12.53 15.00 -23.99
C PRO A 219 -13.66 15.34 -23.00
N PRO A 220 -13.34 15.93 -21.84
CA PRO A 220 -14.31 16.18 -20.78
C PRO A 220 -15.48 17.04 -21.27
N ILE A 221 -16.69 16.71 -20.80
CA ILE A 221 -17.83 17.63 -20.88
C ILE A 221 -17.50 18.78 -19.91
N ASP A 222 -17.01 19.88 -20.47
CA ASP A 222 -16.78 21.11 -19.73
C ASP A 222 -18.14 21.59 -19.19
N LYS A 223 -18.35 21.45 -17.87
CA LYS A 223 -19.37 22.23 -17.17
C LYS A 223 -18.66 23.37 -16.45
N THR A 224 -18.15 24.30 -17.25
CA THR A 224 -18.05 25.70 -16.84
C THR A 224 -19.46 26.31 -16.94
N GLY A 225 -19.92 26.88 -15.84
CA GLY A 225 -21.22 27.52 -15.65
C GLY A 225 -21.62 27.28 -14.18
N GLU A 226 -21.54 28.25 -13.27
CA GLU A 226 -21.46 29.71 -13.31
C GLU A 226 -20.46 30.22 -12.26
#